data_AF-A0A7X7FYL1-F1
#
_entry.id   AF-A0A7X7FYL1-F1
#
_cell.length_a   1.000
_cell.length_b   1.000
_cell.length_c   1.000
_cell.angle_alpha   90.00
_cell.angle_beta   90.00
_cell.angle_gamma   90.00
#
_symmetry.space_group_name_H-M   'P 1'
#
loop_
_entity.id
_entity.type
_entity.pdbx_description
1 polymer ?
#
loop_
_entity_poly.entity_id
_entity_poly.type
_entity_poly.pdbx_seq_one_letter_code
_entity_poly.pdbx_strand_id
1 'polypeptide(L)'
;MTCDKMGQDLLSSYLDGEMASPDRALVEAHLKGCPACRQRVDEAQFFDRTLSHGRDPQVPFEVWERVRARIERPSFWEGALAWVQGGPQPARVMALIVVLVLGLSVGQKTGLYPQIKGLEGDQDIVSYVEQQESLLFGAVLGVSSEEIFFPNGNFWDGMSV
;
A
#
# COMPACT_ATOMS: atom_id res chain seq x y z
N MET A 1 -28.10 5.61 -7.20
CA MET A 1 -28.04 4.76 -5.98
C MET A 1 -29.41 4.71 -5.31
N THR A 2 -29.67 3.68 -4.51
CA THR A 2 -30.87 3.56 -3.66
C THR A 2 -30.65 4.24 -2.31
N CYS A 3 -31.73 4.66 -1.64
CA CYS A 3 -31.67 5.32 -0.33
C CYS A 3 -31.05 4.42 0.76
N ASP A 4 -31.32 3.11 0.70
CA ASP A 4 -30.74 2.10 1.60
C ASP A 4 -29.20 2.03 1.51
N LYS A 5 -28.64 2.27 0.32
CA LYS A 5 -27.19 2.34 0.12
C LYS A 5 -26.57 3.65 0.62
N MET A 6 -27.38 4.63 1.03
CA MET A 6 -26.92 5.87 1.66
C MET A 6 -26.82 5.68 3.18
N GLY A 7 -25.87 4.84 3.58
CA GLY A 7 -25.54 4.55 4.98
C GLY A 7 -24.83 5.70 5.69
N GLN A 8 -24.62 5.54 7.00
CA GLN A 8 -23.93 6.55 7.83
C GLN A 8 -22.48 6.79 7.38
N ASP A 9 -21.74 5.73 7.07
CA ASP A 9 -20.33 5.85 6.65
C ASP A 9 -20.18 6.65 5.36
N LEU A 10 -21.01 6.33 4.36
CA LEU A 10 -21.01 7.05 3.08
C LEU A 10 -21.44 8.52 3.28
N LEU A 11 -22.40 8.79 4.16
CA LEU A 11 -22.78 10.15 4.49
C LEU A 11 -21.65 10.92 5.18
N SER A 12 -20.92 10.28 6.11
CA SER A 12 -19.78 10.88 6.81
C SER A 12 -18.68 11.22 5.82
N SER A 13 -18.21 10.26 5.01
CA SER A 13 -17.16 10.52 4.01
C SER A 13 -17.54 11.62 3.01
N TYR A 14 -18.84 11.80 2.71
CA TYR A 14 -19.31 12.91 1.88
C TYR A 14 -19.18 14.26 2.60
N LEU A 15 -19.57 14.32 3.87
CA LEU A 15 -19.48 15.52 4.71
C LEU A 15 -18.03 15.92 5.00
N ASP A 16 -17.17 14.93 5.26
CA ASP A 16 -15.74 15.11 5.56
C ASP A 16 -14.91 15.46 4.30
N GLY A 17 -15.49 15.28 3.10
CA GLY A 17 -14.83 15.57 1.84
C GLY A 17 -13.82 14.53 1.38
N GLU A 18 -13.87 13.31 1.95
CA GLU A 18 -12.93 12.22 1.70
C GLU A 18 -13.25 11.38 0.44
N MET A 19 -14.34 11.71 -0.27
CA MET A 19 -14.75 10.98 -1.47
C MET A 19 -14.01 11.41 -2.73
N ALA A 20 -13.65 10.42 -3.56
CA ALA A 20 -13.21 10.67 -4.93
C ALA A 20 -14.35 11.24 -5.79
N SER A 21 -13.99 12.03 -6.81
CA SER A 21 -14.94 12.70 -7.73
C SER A 21 -16.07 11.82 -8.30
N PRO A 22 -15.83 10.58 -8.79
CA PRO A 22 -16.91 9.75 -9.34
C PRO A 22 -17.94 9.35 -8.28
N ASP A 23 -17.49 8.99 -7.07
CA ASP A 23 -18.37 8.57 -5.98
C ASP A 23 -19.16 9.75 -5.43
N ARG A 24 -18.50 10.91 -5.31
CA ARG A 24 -19.14 12.17 -4.91
C ARG A 24 -20.27 12.56 -5.86
N ALA A 25 -20.05 12.44 -7.18
CA ALA A 25 -21.06 12.77 -8.19
C ALA A 25 -22.31 11.88 -8.06
N LEU A 26 -22.13 10.59 -7.72
CA LEU A 26 -23.25 9.69 -7.46
C LEU A 26 -24.05 10.18 -6.25
N VAL A 27 -23.39 10.54 -5.15
CA VAL A 27 -24.01 11.08 -3.92
C VAL A 27 -24.79 12.35 -4.21
N GLU A 28 -24.19 13.31 -4.90
CA GLU A 28 -24.83 14.57 -5.28
C GLU A 28 -26.07 14.34 -6.18
N ALA A 29 -26.00 13.39 -7.11
CA ALA A 29 -27.15 13.02 -7.94
C ALA A 29 -28.30 12.46 -7.10
N HIS A 30 -28.00 11.66 -6.07
CA HIS A 30 -29.03 11.16 -5.16
C HIS A 30 -29.61 12.26 -4.27
N LEU A 31 -28.78 13.15 -3.72
CA LEU A 31 -29.23 14.28 -2.90
C LEU A 31 -30.16 15.22 -3.68
N LYS A 32 -29.99 15.35 -4.99
CA LYS A 32 -30.92 16.07 -5.88
C LYS A 32 -32.31 15.41 -5.95
N GLY A 33 -32.37 14.07 -5.88
CA GLY A 33 -33.61 13.30 -6.02
C GLY A 33 -34.26 12.83 -4.70
N CYS A 34 -33.55 12.84 -3.58
CA CYS A 34 -34.05 12.34 -2.30
C CYS A 34 -34.08 13.44 -1.21
N PRO A 35 -35.27 13.93 -0.82
CA PRO A 35 -35.39 14.96 0.23
C PRO A 35 -35.01 14.43 1.62
N ALA A 36 -35.27 13.16 1.92
CA ALA A 36 -34.93 12.56 3.22
C ALA A 36 -33.41 12.53 3.45
N CYS A 37 -32.62 12.13 2.45
CA CYS A 37 -31.16 12.15 2.54
C CYS A 37 -30.61 13.57 2.61
N ARG A 38 -31.25 14.53 1.91
CA ARG A 38 -30.87 15.95 1.98
C ARG A 38 -31.06 16.51 3.38
N GLN A 39 -32.21 16.22 4.02
CA GLN A 39 -32.46 16.63 5.40
C GLN A 39 -31.38 16.10 6.36
N ARG A 40 -30.94 14.84 6.20
CA ARG A 40 -29.88 14.26 7.04
C ARG A 40 -28.53 14.98 6.87
N VAL A 41 -28.18 15.37 5.64
CA VAL A 41 -26.99 16.19 5.36
C VAL A 41 -27.12 17.55 6.04
N ASP A 42 -28.27 18.21 5.86
CA ASP A 42 -28.50 19.56 6.38
C ASP A 42 -28.46 19.60 7.91
N GLU A 43 -29.05 18.59 8.58
CA GLU A 43 -28.98 18.40 10.03
C GLU A 43 -27.54 18.22 10.51
N ALA A 44 -26.76 17.34 9.87
CA ALA A 44 -25.37 17.12 10.23
C ALA A 44 -24.52 18.39 10.07
N GLN A 45 -24.68 19.10 8.95
CA GLN A 45 -23.97 20.37 8.73
C GLN A 45 -24.42 21.47 9.69
N PHE A 46 -25.69 21.47 10.12
CA PHE A 46 -26.16 22.42 11.13
C PHE A 46 -25.46 22.19 12.48
N PHE A 47 -25.31 20.94 12.90
CA PHE A 47 -24.54 20.62 14.10
C PHE A 47 -23.08 21.02 13.97
N ASP A 48 -22.44 20.69 12.84
CA ASP A 48 -21.04 21.05 12.60
C ASP A 48 -20.82 22.56 12.64
N ARG A 49 -21.68 23.35 11.97
CA ARG A 49 -21.65 24.82 12.04
C ARG A 49 -21.87 25.35 13.46
N THR A 50 -22.72 24.71 14.25
CA THR A 50 -23.00 25.14 15.63
C THR A 50 -21.81 24.86 16.56
N LEU A 51 -21.14 23.71 16.37
CA LEU A 51 -20.01 23.29 17.19
C LEU A 51 -18.69 23.96 16.79
N SER A 52 -18.51 24.26 15.50
CA SER A 52 -17.31 24.94 14.97
C SER A 52 -17.14 26.38 15.46
N HIS A 53 -18.10 26.93 16.20
CA HIS A 53 -17.95 28.20 16.92
C HIS A 53 -17.11 28.06 18.20
N GLY A 54 -16.71 26.85 18.57
CA GLY A 54 -15.72 26.61 19.62
C GLY A 54 -14.39 27.28 19.27
N ARG A 55 -13.89 28.11 20.18
CA ARG A 55 -12.57 28.76 20.06
C ARG A 55 -11.50 27.68 19.88
N ASP A 56 -10.73 27.74 18.79
CA ASP A 56 -9.54 26.92 18.62
C ASP A 56 -8.60 27.19 19.81
N PRO A 57 -8.44 26.23 20.74
CA PRO A 57 -7.61 26.46 21.91
C PRO A 57 -6.17 26.60 21.42
N GLN A 58 -5.50 27.70 21.75
CA GLN A 58 -4.06 27.80 21.50
C GLN A 58 -3.35 26.66 22.26
N VAL A 59 -2.91 25.66 21.52
CA VAL A 59 -2.21 24.49 22.06
C VAL A 59 -0.82 24.95 22.52
N PRO A 60 -0.47 24.82 23.82
CA PRO A 60 0.84 25.21 24.32
C PRO A 60 1.97 24.42 23.64
N PHE A 61 3.13 25.04 23.47
CA PHE A 61 4.29 24.43 22.80
C PHE A 61 4.75 23.13 23.48
N GLU A 62 4.61 23.04 24.80
CA GLU A 62 4.97 21.88 25.61
C GLU A 62 4.11 20.65 25.31
N VAL A 63 2.90 20.85 24.77
CA VAL A 63 2.07 19.74 24.28
C VAL A 63 2.67 19.19 22.99
N TRP A 64 3.07 20.04 22.06
CA TRP A 64 3.72 19.63 20.81
C TRP A 64 5.03 18.91 21.04
N GLU A 65 5.84 19.38 21.99
CA GLU A 65 7.11 18.75 22.35
C GLU A 65 6.90 17.34 22.93
N ARG A 66 5.91 17.16 23.79
CA ARG A 66 5.54 15.83 24.32
C ARG A 66 5.03 14.88 23.25
N VAL A 67 4.22 15.39 22.30
CA VAL A 67 3.73 14.59 21.17
C VAL A 67 4.90 14.15 20.29
N ARG A 68 5.80 15.08 19.93
CA ARG A 68 7.01 14.79 19.15
C ARG A 68 7.87 13.73 19.84
N ALA A 69 8.16 13.90 21.13
CA ALA A 69 8.96 12.96 21.91
C ALA A 69 8.31 11.56 22.03
N ARG A 70 7.01 11.42 21.77
CA ARG A 70 6.30 10.13 21.77
C ARG A 70 6.39 9.43 20.40
N ILE A 71 6.33 10.21 19.33
CA ILE A 71 6.42 9.72 17.94
C ILE A 71 7.87 9.38 17.60
N GLU A 72 8.81 10.24 17.97
CA GLU A 72 10.25 10.09 17.72
C GLU A 72 10.95 9.21 18.77
N ARG A 73 10.22 8.36 19.50
CA ARG A 73 10.89 7.42 20.41
C ARG A 73 11.80 6.52 19.58
N PRO A 74 13.12 6.58 19.77
CA PRO A 74 14.03 5.76 19.00
C PRO A 74 13.61 4.31 19.21
N SER A 75 13.41 3.59 18.10
CA SER A 75 13.04 2.19 18.22
C SER A 75 14.17 1.48 18.97
N PHE A 76 13.85 0.53 19.86
CA PHE A 76 14.91 -0.18 20.60
C PHE A 76 15.91 -0.86 19.63
N TRP A 77 15.48 -1.12 18.39
CA TRP A 77 16.28 -1.65 17.31
C TRP A 77 17.31 -0.65 16.77
N GLU A 78 17.13 0.67 16.88
CA GLU A 78 18.11 1.66 16.40
C GLU A 78 19.43 1.58 17.16
N GLY A 79 19.37 1.40 18.49
CA GLY A 79 20.57 1.16 19.30
C GLY A 79 21.24 -0.19 19.01
N ALA A 80 20.43 -1.24 18.78
CA ALA A 80 20.93 -2.56 18.42
C ALA A 80 21.57 -2.58 17.02
N LEU A 81 20.99 -1.86 16.05
CA LEU A 81 21.49 -1.76 14.69
C LEU A 81 22.76 -0.91 14.60
N ALA A 82 22.86 0.15 15.43
CA ALA A 82 24.07 0.97 15.54
C ALA A 82 25.29 0.16 16.01
N TRP A 83 25.10 -0.82 16.91
CA TRP A 83 26.16 -1.76 17.33
C TRP A 83 26.63 -2.67 16.19
N VAL A 84 25.73 -3.08 15.28
CA VAL A 84 26.08 -3.89 14.10
C VAL A 84 26.79 -3.06 13.03
N GLN A 85 26.38 -1.80 12.84
CA GLN A 85 26.99 -0.91 11.84
C GLN A 85 28.33 -0.30 12.30
N GLY A 86 28.57 -0.13 13.60
CA GLY A 86 29.83 0.38 14.14
C GLY A 86 30.97 -0.65 14.27
N GLY A 87 30.67 -1.94 14.11
CA GLY A 87 31.65 -3.04 14.25
C GLY A 87 32.47 -3.34 12.98
N PRO A 88 33.57 -4.09 13.10
CA PRO A 88 34.39 -4.50 11.95
C PRO A 88 33.55 -5.33 10.94
N GLN A 89 33.82 -5.17 9.64
CA GLN A 89 33.08 -5.80 8.53
C GLN A 89 32.68 -7.28 8.71
N PRO A 90 33.50 -8.20 9.28
CA PRO A 90 33.07 -9.60 9.48
C PRO A 90 31.89 -9.76 10.46
N ALA A 91 31.67 -8.82 11.38
CA ALA A 91 30.58 -8.90 12.35
C ALA A 91 29.19 -8.71 11.70
N ARG A 92 29.11 -7.96 10.58
CA ARG A 92 27.85 -7.70 9.86
C ARG A 92 27.33 -8.94 9.13
N VAL A 93 28.22 -9.71 8.51
CA VAL A 93 27.88 -10.96 7.80
C VAL A 93 27.37 -12.01 8.77
N MET A 94 28.01 -12.14 9.93
CA MET A 94 27.59 -13.07 10.98
C MET A 94 26.22 -12.73 11.56
N ALA A 95 25.92 -11.44 11.76
CA ALA A 95 24.60 -11.01 12.24
C ALA A 95 23.48 -11.36 11.24
N LEU A 96 23.71 -11.18 9.94
CA LEU A 96 22.75 -11.57 8.90
C LEU A 96 22.52 -13.09 8.87
N ILE A 97 23.59 -13.89 8.99
CA ILE A 97 23.48 -15.35 9.05
C ILE A 97 22.69 -15.78 10.29
N VAL A 98 22.95 -15.18 11.45
CA VAL A 98 22.22 -15.50 12.69
C VAL A 98 20.74 -15.15 12.56
N VAL A 99 20.39 -13.98 12.02
CA VAL A 99 18.99 -13.59 11.77
C VAL A 99 18.32 -14.53 10.78
N LEU A 100 19.00 -14.91 9.69
CA LEU A 100 18.49 -15.85 8.70
C LEU A 100 18.25 -17.24 9.30
N VAL A 101 19.20 -17.77 10.07
CA VAL A 101 19.09 -19.09 10.73
C VAL A 101 18.00 -19.08 11.81
N LEU A 102 17.89 -18.01 12.59
CA LEU A 102 16.83 -17.85 13.58
C LEU A 102 15.47 -17.70 12.93
N GLY A 103 15.35 -16.91 11.86
CA GLY A 103 14.13 -16.75 11.08
C GLY A 103 13.66 -18.07 10.47
N LEU A 104 14.58 -18.85 9.89
CA LEU A 104 14.29 -20.18 9.37
C LEU A 104 13.90 -21.16 10.49
N SER A 105 14.60 -21.16 11.62
CA SER A 105 14.27 -22.02 12.78
C SER A 105 12.93 -21.68 13.42
N VAL A 106 12.61 -20.39 13.54
CA VAL A 106 11.32 -19.92 14.08
C VAL A 106 10.21 -20.23 13.09
N GLY A 107 10.38 -19.92 11.80
CA GLY A 107 9.40 -20.19 10.75
C GLY A 107 9.07 -21.67 10.60
N GLN A 108 10.05 -22.56 10.78
CA GLN A 108 9.82 -24.01 10.80
C GLN A 108 9.02 -24.47 12.03
N LYS A 109 9.16 -23.81 13.19
CA LYS A 109 8.50 -24.20 14.45
C LYS A 109 7.12 -23.58 14.64
N THR A 110 6.91 -22.35 14.16
CA THR A 110 5.65 -21.61 14.36
C THR A 110 4.65 -21.81 13.21
N GLY A 111 5.03 -22.53 12.15
CA GLY A 111 4.16 -22.73 10.98
C GLY A 111 3.89 -21.45 10.19
N LEU A 112 4.70 -20.40 10.41
CA LEU A 112 4.59 -19.11 9.72
C LEU A 112 5.10 -19.14 8.27
N TYR A 113 5.70 -20.24 7.82
CA TYR A 113 5.90 -20.47 6.40
C TYR A 113 4.61 -21.11 5.87
N PRO A 114 3.70 -20.33 5.24
CA PRO A 114 2.57 -20.97 4.57
C PRO A 114 3.16 -21.97 3.58
N GLN A 115 2.75 -23.23 3.69
CA GLN A 115 2.95 -24.21 2.63
C GLN A 115 2.46 -23.55 1.35
N ILE A 116 3.39 -23.15 0.47
CA ILE A 116 3.06 -22.76 -0.90
C ILE A 116 2.69 -24.06 -1.63
N LYS A 117 1.54 -24.62 -1.27
CA LYS A 117 0.90 -25.81 -1.85
C LYS A 117 -0.31 -25.42 -2.71
N GLY A 118 -0.44 -24.15 -3.05
CA GLY A 118 -1.61 -23.60 -3.74
C GLY A 118 -1.29 -22.70 -4.93
N LEU A 119 -0.07 -22.73 -5.48
CA LEU A 119 0.25 -22.11 -6.77
C LEU A 119 0.29 -23.14 -7.91
N GLU A 120 -0.31 -24.31 -7.71
CA GLU A 120 -0.69 -25.22 -8.78
C GLU A 120 -2.17 -25.00 -9.06
N GLY A 121 -2.48 -24.11 -10.01
CA GLY A 121 -3.81 -24.07 -10.61
C GLY A 121 -4.52 -22.72 -10.65
N ASP A 122 -3.80 -21.60 -10.78
CA ASP A 122 -4.46 -20.36 -11.22
C ASP A 122 -3.74 -19.82 -12.46
N GLN A 123 -4.28 -20.19 -13.62
CA GLN A 123 -3.80 -19.81 -14.94
C GLN A 123 -3.89 -18.28 -15.17
N ASP A 124 -4.59 -17.57 -14.29
CA ASP A 124 -4.76 -16.12 -14.33
C ASP A 124 -3.52 -15.37 -13.85
N ILE A 125 -2.73 -15.89 -12.90
CA ILE A 125 -1.61 -15.14 -12.28
C ILE A 125 -0.41 -15.00 -13.25
N VAL A 126 -0.18 -15.99 -14.11
CA VAL A 126 0.94 -15.97 -15.08
C VAL A 126 0.77 -14.85 -16.11
N SER A 127 -0.47 -14.61 -16.55
CA SER A 127 -0.78 -13.59 -17.56
C SER A 127 -0.57 -12.15 -17.07
N TYR A 128 -0.80 -11.89 -15.77
CA TYR A 128 -0.62 -10.57 -15.17
C TYR A 128 0.85 -10.22 -14.96
N VAL A 129 1.70 -11.19 -14.64
CA VAL A 129 3.14 -10.97 -14.44
C VAL A 129 3.85 -10.76 -15.78
N GLU A 130 3.48 -11.49 -16.82
CA GLU A 130 4.01 -11.28 -18.19
C GLU A 130 3.66 -9.89 -18.75
N GLN A 131 2.48 -9.34 -18.41
CA GLN A 131 2.07 -8.03 -18.89
C GLN A 131 2.84 -6.88 -18.21
N GLN A 132 3.24 -7.04 -16.94
CA GLN A 132 4.01 -6.02 -16.21
C GLN A 132 5.50 -5.99 -16.58
N GLU A 133 6.10 -7.10 -16.98
CA GLU A 133 7.52 -7.10 -17.40
C GLU A 133 7.75 -6.25 -18.67
N SER A 134 6.78 -6.19 -19.59
CA SER A 134 6.91 -5.37 -20.82
C SER A 134 7.04 -3.86 -20.56
N LEU A 135 6.42 -3.35 -19.49
CA LEU A 135 6.42 -1.92 -19.15
C LEU A 135 7.66 -1.53 -18.34
N LEU A 136 8.21 -2.44 -17.53
CA LEU A 136 9.41 -2.18 -16.73
C LEU A 136 10.70 -2.36 -17.51
N PHE A 137 10.77 -3.32 -18.46
CA PHE A 137 11.94 -3.48 -19.32
C PHE A 137 12.18 -2.26 -20.23
N GLY A 138 11.12 -1.61 -20.72
CA GLY A 138 11.25 -0.39 -21.54
C GLY A 138 11.74 0.84 -20.75
N ALA A 139 11.34 0.96 -19.49
CA ALA A 139 11.65 2.14 -18.67
C ALA A 139 13.03 2.08 -17.98
N VAL A 140 13.52 0.87 -17.65
CA VAL A 140 14.73 0.72 -16.82
C VAL A 140 16.02 0.57 -17.63
N LEU A 141 15.96 0.06 -18.87
CA LEU A 141 17.17 -0.18 -19.66
C LEU A 141 17.41 0.77 -20.84
N GLY A 142 16.45 1.63 -21.22
CA GLY A 142 16.67 2.60 -22.30
C GLY A 142 17.09 1.96 -23.64
N VAL A 143 16.68 0.72 -23.89
CA VAL A 143 16.95 -0.03 -25.12
C VAL A 143 15.76 0.11 -26.05
N SER A 144 15.97 0.74 -27.21
CA SER A 144 15.00 0.81 -28.31
C SER A 144 14.67 -0.60 -28.81
N SER A 145 13.38 -0.89 -28.94
CA SER A 145 12.80 -2.18 -29.34
C SER A 145 12.96 -2.52 -30.83
N GLU A 146 14.05 -2.09 -31.49
CA GLU A 146 14.31 -2.36 -32.91
C GLU A 146 15.45 -3.35 -33.21
N GLU A 147 16.17 -3.88 -32.20
CA GLU A 147 17.31 -4.80 -32.45
C GLU A 147 17.25 -6.18 -31.75
N ILE A 148 16.07 -6.69 -31.39
CA ILE A 148 15.93 -8.12 -31.07
C ILE A 148 15.23 -8.83 -32.22
N PHE A 149 15.94 -8.88 -33.34
CA PHE A 149 15.71 -9.84 -34.40
C PHE A 149 16.03 -11.23 -33.83
N PHE A 150 15.01 -12.08 -33.69
CA PHE A 150 15.19 -13.51 -33.48
C PHE A 150 15.42 -14.17 -34.83
N PRO A 151 16.58 -14.76 -35.13
CA PRO A 151 16.64 -15.86 -36.05
C PRO A 151 16.89 -17.14 -35.26
N ASN A 152 15.97 -18.08 -35.48
CA ASN A 152 16.14 -19.53 -35.46
C ASN A 152 15.26 -20.28 -34.47
N GLY A 153 13.97 -20.33 -34.84
CA GLY A 153 13.25 -21.60 -34.81
C GLY A 153 13.58 -22.40 -36.07
N ASN A 154 14.34 -23.49 -35.86
CA ASN A 154 14.29 -24.78 -36.54
C ASN A 154 14.58 -24.83 -38.05
N PHE A 155 15.69 -25.47 -38.46
CA PHE A 155 15.66 -26.46 -39.54
C PHE A 155 17.00 -27.21 -39.61
N TRP A 156 16.99 -28.53 -39.42
CA TRP A 156 18.11 -29.38 -39.80
C TRP A 156 18.21 -29.40 -41.33
N ASP A 157 19.33 -28.95 -41.92
CA ASP A 157 19.73 -29.38 -43.26
C ASP A 157 21.23 -29.14 -43.51
N GLY A 158 21.92 -30.13 -44.08
CA GLY A 158 23.14 -29.90 -44.88
C GLY A 158 24.52 -30.01 -44.21
N MET A 159 25.04 -31.25 -44.16
CA MET A 159 26.38 -31.69 -44.63
C MET A 159 27.69 -30.92 -44.33
N SER A 160 28.68 -31.73 -43.90
CA SER A 160 30.12 -31.74 -44.31
C SER A 160 30.97 -30.53 -43.89
N VAL A 161 32.15 -30.67 -43.28
CA VAL A 161 33.35 -31.50 -43.54
C VAL A 161 34.14 -31.60 -42.23
#